data_AF-A0A1Y1KYR1-F1
#
_entry.id   AF-A0A1Y1KYR1-F1
#
_cell.length_a   1.000
_cell.length_b   1.000
_cell.length_c   1.000
_cell.angle_alpha   90.00
_cell.angle_beta   90.00
_cell.angle_gamma   90.00
#
_symmetry.space_group_name_H-M   'P 1'
#
loop_
_entity.id
_entity.type
_entity.pdbx_description
1 polymer ?
#
loop_
_entity_poly.entity_id
_entity_poly.type
_entity_poly.pdbx_seq_one_letter_code
_entity_poly.pdbx_strand_id
1 'polypeptide(L)'
;GYGPDDYPNQQTWDARCHLERSHAIKCPTVLTQVAGIKKVQQVLATPRPSSEPSILGKFIKDDTPSAIALWNTFTNIYPMDTSDVGLEARKKALDPEQCVDYVLKPQ
;
A
#
# COMPACT_ATOMS: atom_id res chain seq x y z
N GLY A 1 -16.15 -7.64 7.11
CA GLY A 1 -14.99 -8.39 6.56
C GLY A 1 -13.84 -7.49 6.16
N TYR A 2 -13.54 -6.47 6.96
CA TYR A 2 -12.39 -5.58 6.81
C TYR A 2 -11.44 -5.66 8.01
N GLY A 3 -11.93 -6.14 9.16
CA GLY A 3 -11.11 -6.50 10.31
C GLY A 3 -11.17 -8.00 10.60
N PRO A 4 -10.20 -8.55 11.36
CA PRO A 4 -10.23 -9.94 11.83
C PRO A 4 -11.47 -10.27 12.66
N ASP A 5 -12.00 -9.30 13.42
CA ASP A 5 -13.18 -9.49 14.28
C ASP A 5 -14.47 -9.78 13.50
N ASP A 6 -14.50 -9.43 12.21
CA ASP A 6 -15.59 -9.81 11.31
C ASP A 6 -15.56 -11.31 10.93
N TYR A 7 -14.47 -11.99 11.25
CA TYR A 7 -14.20 -13.38 10.93
C TYR A 7 -13.95 -14.23 12.19
N PRO A 8 -14.94 -14.37 13.09
CA PRO A 8 -14.73 -14.98 14.41
C PRO A 8 -14.48 -16.50 14.36
N ASN A 9 -14.79 -17.18 13.25
CA ASN A 9 -14.65 -18.61 13.11
C ASN A 9 -14.52 -19.03 11.64
N GLN A 10 -14.29 -20.33 11.39
CA GLN A 10 -14.08 -20.85 10.04
C GLN A 10 -15.31 -20.68 9.12
N GLN A 11 -16.54 -20.69 9.66
CA GLN A 11 -17.75 -20.59 8.84
C GLN A 11 -17.85 -19.24 8.13
N THR A 12 -17.42 -18.15 8.77
CA THR A 12 -17.43 -16.82 8.14
C THR A 12 -16.33 -16.69 7.07
N TRP A 13 -15.21 -17.38 7.23
CA TRP A 13 -14.18 -17.52 6.19
C TRP A 13 -14.69 -18.31 4.98
N ASP A 14 -15.34 -19.45 5.22
CA ASP A 14 -15.91 -20.30 4.18
C ASP A 14 -17.01 -19.57 3.41
N ALA A 15 -17.86 -18.81 4.12
CA ALA A 15 -18.88 -17.95 3.51
C ALA A 15 -18.27 -16.88 2.59
N ARG A 16 -17.20 -16.20 3.04
CA ARG A 16 -16.49 -15.22 2.18
C ARG A 16 -15.90 -15.89 0.95
N CYS A 17 -15.27 -17.06 1.11
CA CYS A 17 -14.73 -17.84 -0.01
C CYS A 17 -15.81 -18.23 -1.02
N HIS A 18 -16.97 -18.69 -0.54
CA HIS A 18 -18.11 -19.03 -1.38
C HIS A 18 -18.61 -17.82 -2.18
N LEU A 19 -18.78 -16.66 -1.52
CA LEU A 19 -19.21 -15.42 -2.18
C LEU A 19 -18.21 -15.01 -3.28
N GLU A 20 -16.91 -15.03 -3.01
CA GLU A 20 -15.88 -14.66 -3.99
C GLU A 20 -15.88 -15.60 -5.22
N ARG A 21 -16.13 -16.91 -5.01
CA ARG A 21 -16.21 -17.92 -6.09
C ARG A 21 -17.52 -17.91 -6.87
N SER A 22 -18.54 -17.23 -6.37
CA SER A 22 -19.84 -17.13 -7.05
C SER A 22 -19.78 -16.22 -8.28
N HIS A 23 -20.81 -16.31 -9.13
CA HIS A 23 -21.00 -15.43 -10.29
C HIS A 23 -21.54 -14.03 -9.93
N ALA A 24 -21.81 -13.75 -8.65
CA ALA A 24 -22.26 -12.44 -8.23
C ALA A 24 -21.18 -11.38 -8.48
N ILE A 25 -21.60 -10.14 -8.74
CA ILE A 25 -20.70 -8.99 -8.74
C ILE A 25 -20.40 -8.62 -7.28
N LYS A 26 -19.12 -8.54 -6.91
CA LYS A 26 -18.67 -8.19 -5.55
C LYS A 26 -18.28 -6.71 -5.49
N CYS A 27 -18.50 -6.09 -4.34
CA CYS A 27 -18.10 -4.71 -4.08
C CYS A 27 -17.58 -4.57 -2.64
N PRO A 28 -16.26 -4.61 -2.40
CA PRO A 28 -15.18 -4.95 -3.34
C PRO A 28 -15.01 -6.47 -3.53
N THR A 29 -14.31 -6.88 -4.60
CA THR A 29 -13.71 -8.23 -4.66
C THR A 29 -12.58 -8.35 -3.66
N VAL A 30 -12.14 -9.58 -3.34
CA VAL A 30 -10.96 -9.80 -2.49
C VAL A 30 -9.69 -9.10 -3.03
N LEU A 31 -9.46 -9.10 -4.35
CA LEU A 31 -8.30 -8.44 -4.95
C LEU A 31 -8.40 -6.92 -4.86
N THR A 32 -9.60 -6.36 -5.06
CA THR A 32 -9.84 -4.91 -4.89
C THR A 32 -9.65 -4.49 -3.43
N GLN A 33 -10.04 -5.33 -2.47
CA GLN A 33 -9.78 -5.09 -1.05
C GLN A 33 -8.27 -5.08 -0.74
N VAL A 34 -7.51 -6.04 -1.27
CA VAL A 34 -6.05 -6.11 -1.11
C VAL A 34 -5.34 -4.93 -1.77
N ALA A 35 -5.84 -4.42 -2.90
CA ALA A 35 -5.29 -3.24 -3.55
C ALA A 35 -5.37 -1.97 -2.66
N GLY A 36 -6.28 -1.92 -1.68
CA GLY A 36 -6.48 -0.79 -0.78
C GLY A 36 -5.62 -0.78 0.48
N ILE A 37 -4.74 -1.77 0.71
CA ILE A 37 -3.94 -1.84 1.94
C ILE A 37 -2.77 -0.85 1.92
N LYS A 38 -2.29 -0.48 3.12
CA LYS A 38 -1.18 0.48 3.27
C LYS A 38 0.12 0.03 2.60
N LYS A 39 0.41 -1.27 2.55
CA LYS A 39 1.58 -1.79 1.83
C LYS A 39 1.53 -1.49 0.34
N VAL A 40 0.36 -1.62 -0.30
CA VAL A 40 0.19 -1.28 -1.72
C VAL A 40 0.37 0.22 -1.93
N GLN A 41 -0.23 1.05 -1.06
CA GLN A 41 0.00 2.49 -1.08
C GLN A 41 1.48 2.85 -0.93
N GLN A 42 2.20 2.23 0.02
CA GLN A 42 3.63 2.43 0.23
C GLN A 42 4.44 2.07 -1.00
N VAL A 43 4.19 0.91 -1.61
CA VAL A 43 4.90 0.45 -2.82
C VAL A 43 4.68 1.40 -4.00
N LEU A 44 3.47 1.95 -4.16
CA LEU A 44 3.16 2.92 -5.22
C LEU A 44 3.81 4.29 -4.96
N ALA A 45 3.94 4.70 -3.70
CA ALA A 45 4.46 6.01 -3.28
C ALA A 45 5.92 6.00 -2.81
N THR A 46 6.64 4.89 -2.97
CA THR A 46 8.04 4.80 -2.53
C THR A 46 8.90 5.76 -3.35
N PRO A 47 9.62 6.70 -2.71
CA PRO A 47 10.51 7.62 -3.42
C PRO A 47 11.61 6.85 -4.14
N ARG A 48 11.95 7.28 -5.35
CA ARG A 48 12.99 6.68 -6.18
C ARG A 48 13.78 7.75 -6.92
N PRO A 49 15.00 7.43 -7.41
CA PRO A 49 15.68 8.27 -8.38
C PRO A 49 14.79 8.52 -9.62
N SER A 50 14.88 9.70 -10.20
CA SER A 50 14.13 10.07 -11.42
C SER A 50 14.52 9.21 -12.63
N SER A 51 15.71 8.61 -12.62
CA SER A 51 16.26 7.75 -13.67
C SER A 51 15.66 6.34 -13.76
N GLU A 52 14.95 5.88 -12.73
CA GLU A 52 14.32 4.55 -12.72
C GLU A 52 12.83 4.63 -13.11
N PRO A 53 12.17 3.58 -13.60
CA PRO A 53 10.72 3.58 -13.80
C PRO A 53 9.97 3.39 -12.47
N SER A 54 8.80 4.02 -12.30
CA SER A 54 8.03 3.85 -11.06
C SER A 54 7.23 2.55 -11.05
N ILE A 55 6.88 2.06 -9.85
CA ILE A 55 5.92 0.95 -9.75
C ILE A 55 4.55 1.37 -10.25
N LEU A 56 4.14 2.62 -10.02
CA LEU A 56 2.94 3.20 -10.62
C LEU A 56 2.98 3.15 -12.16
N GLY A 57 4.18 3.31 -12.74
CA GLY A 57 4.52 3.20 -14.15
C GLY A 57 4.07 1.90 -14.83
N LYS A 58 3.90 0.83 -14.03
CA LYS A 58 3.38 -0.47 -14.51
C LYS A 58 1.86 -0.45 -14.75
N PHE A 59 1.14 0.52 -14.18
CA PHE A 59 -0.31 0.65 -14.26
C PHE A 59 -0.74 1.88 -15.07
N ILE A 60 0.01 2.98 -14.97
CA ILE A 60 -0.21 4.24 -15.69
C ILE A 60 1.14 4.74 -16.15
N LYS A 61 1.30 5.14 -17.42
CA LYS A 61 2.57 5.66 -17.93
C LYS A 61 2.99 6.92 -17.15
N ASP A 62 4.26 6.94 -16.72
CA ASP A 62 4.82 7.96 -15.82
C ASP A 62 4.73 9.40 -16.38
N ASP A 63 4.74 9.56 -17.70
CA ASP A 63 4.72 10.85 -18.41
C ASP A 63 3.31 11.44 -18.62
N THR A 64 2.27 10.74 -18.16
CA THR A 64 0.88 11.18 -18.36
C THR A 64 0.49 12.27 -17.34
N PRO A 65 -0.38 13.22 -17.72
CA PRO A 65 -0.91 14.22 -16.78
C PRO A 65 -1.57 13.60 -15.53
N SER A 66 -2.23 12.45 -15.69
CA SER A 66 -2.85 11.73 -14.58
C SER A 66 -1.83 11.12 -13.62
N ALA A 67 -0.71 10.57 -14.12
CA ALA A 67 0.36 10.07 -13.26
C ALA A 67 1.02 11.22 -12.49
N ILE A 68 1.30 12.35 -13.15
CA ILE A 68 1.86 13.56 -12.51
C ILE A 68 0.91 14.08 -11.42
N ALA A 69 -0.38 14.19 -11.72
CA ALA A 69 -1.39 14.61 -10.76
C ALA A 69 -1.47 13.68 -9.55
N LEU A 70 -1.39 12.36 -9.76
CA LEU A 70 -1.41 11.37 -8.68
C LEU A 70 -0.15 11.47 -7.81
N TRP A 71 1.03 11.59 -8.41
CA TRP A 71 2.30 11.79 -7.70
C TRP A 71 2.27 13.02 -6.80
N ASN A 72 1.65 14.11 -7.24
CA ASN A 72 1.50 15.32 -6.42
C ASN A 72 0.63 15.14 -5.16
N THR A 73 -0.15 14.05 -5.08
CA THR A 73 -0.94 13.71 -3.89
C THR A 73 -0.21 12.75 -2.95
N PHE A 74 0.89 12.14 -3.41
CA PHE A 74 1.66 11.22 -2.59
C PHE A 74 2.58 12.01 -1.66
N THR A 75 2.61 11.57 -0.40
CA THR A 75 3.75 11.85 0.48
C THR A 75 4.75 10.71 0.37
N ASN A 76 5.99 10.96 0.75
CA ASN A 76 7.03 9.94 0.75
C ASN A 76 6.70 8.87 1.81
N ILE A 77 6.42 7.65 1.37
CA ILE A 77 6.18 6.51 2.27
C ILE A 77 7.33 5.52 2.14
N TYR A 78 8.03 5.29 3.25
CA TYR A 78 9.18 4.41 3.31
C TYR A 78 8.83 3.05 3.91
N PRO A 79 9.43 1.95 3.45
CA PRO A 79 9.27 0.64 4.07
C PRO A 79 10.06 0.57 5.40
N MET A 80 9.67 -0.37 6.27
CA MET A 80 10.40 -0.72 7.50
C MET A 80 10.96 -2.15 7.40
N ASP A 81 11.58 -2.48 6.27
CA ASP A 81 12.20 -3.78 6.00
C ASP A 81 13.73 -3.67 5.94
N THR A 82 14.40 -4.69 5.42
CA THR A 82 15.86 -4.78 5.32
C THR A 82 16.44 -4.26 4.00
N SER A 83 15.62 -3.63 3.14
CA SER A 83 16.13 -2.95 1.93
C SER A 83 16.92 -1.69 2.30
N ASP A 84 17.75 -1.18 1.39
CA ASP A 84 18.52 0.04 1.63
C ASP A 84 17.62 1.23 2.00
N VAL A 85 16.49 1.39 1.30
CA VAL A 85 15.49 2.42 1.60
C VAL A 85 14.86 2.20 2.99
N GLY A 86 14.64 0.94 3.38
CA GLY A 86 14.14 0.59 4.71
C GLY A 86 15.14 0.85 5.83
N LEU A 87 16.42 0.61 5.59
CA LEU A 87 17.49 0.94 6.54
C LEU A 87 17.65 2.45 6.72
N GLU A 88 17.56 3.23 5.64
CA GLU A 88 17.55 4.70 5.71
C GLU A 88 16.32 5.23 6.45
N ALA A 89 15.14 4.66 6.21
CA ALA A 89 13.92 5.01 6.94
C ALA A 89 14.05 4.75 8.44
N ARG A 90 14.68 3.62 8.82
CA ARG A 90 14.94 3.31 10.23
C ARG A 90 15.90 4.30 10.89
N LYS A 91 16.94 4.76 10.17
CA LYS A 91 17.83 5.81 10.67
C LYS A 91 17.05 7.10 10.94
N LYS A 92 16.22 7.53 9.99
CA LYS A 92 15.37 8.72 10.13
C LYS A 92 14.37 8.61 11.28
N ALA A 93 13.77 7.44 11.45
CA ALA A 93 12.79 7.19 12.50
C ALA A 93 13.41 7.18 13.91
N LEU A 94 14.70 6.85 14.03
CA LEU A 94 15.44 6.81 15.31
C LEU A 94 16.18 8.12 15.62
N ASP A 95 16.30 9.01 14.65
CA ASP A 95 16.88 10.34 14.81
C ASP A 95 15.86 11.31 15.43
N PRO A 96 16.09 11.86 16.63
CA PRO A 96 15.14 12.74 17.32
C PRO A 96 14.79 14.02 16.56
N GLU A 97 15.69 14.53 15.71
CA GLU A 97 15.45 15.75 14.94
C GLU A 97 14.65 15.46 13.67
N GLN A 98 14.91 14.32 13.01
CA GLN A 98 14.21 13.97 11.77
C GLN A 98 12.86 13.31 12.03
N CYS A 99 12.70 12.55 13.12
CA CYS A 99 11.51 11.72 13.33
C CYS A 99 10.21 12.53 13.52
N VAL A 100 10.32 13.81 13.93
CA VAL A 100 9.17 14.72 14.13
C VAL A 100 8.37 14.97 12.85
N ASP A 101 8.98 14.77 11.67
CA ASP A 101 8.34 14.95 10.37
C ASP A 101 7.63 13.69 9.86
N TYR A 102 7.68 12.58 10.61
CA TYR A 102 7.20 11.27 10.16
C TYR A 102 6.18 10.65 11.13
N VAL A 103 5.34 9.76 10.59
CA VAL A 103 4.37 8.98 11.37
C VAL A 103 4.59 7.49 11.09
N LEU A 104 4.83 6.71 12.15
CA LEU A 104 4.88 5.25 12.04
C LEU A 104 3.46 4.67 12.03
N LYS A 105 3.11 3.96 10.96
CA LYS A 105 1.77 3.37 10.80
C LYS A 105 1.86 1.84 10.80
N PRO A 106 1.07 1.13 11.63
CA PRO A 106 0.91 -0.32 11.47
C PRO A 106 0.22 -0.61 10.14
N GLN A 107 0.50 -1.79 9.57
CA GLN A 107 -0.14 -2.26 8.32
C GLN A 107 -1.66 -2.26 8.46
#